data_AF-A0A822DYR4-F1
#
_entry.id   AF-A0A822DYR4-F1
#
_cell.length_a   1.000
_cell.length_b   1.000
_cell.length_c   1.000
_cell.angle_alpha   90.00
_cell.angle_beta   90.00
_cell.angle_gamma   90.00
#
_symmetry.space_group_name_H-M   'P 1'
#
loop_
_entity.id
_entity.type
_entity.pdbx_description
1 polymer ?
#
loop_
_entity_poly.entity_id
_entity_poly.type
_entity_poly.pdbx_seq_one_letter_code
_entity_poly.pdbx_strand_id
1 'polypeptide(L)'
;METKTLLFIGYGAGMSDPNFSNLLQWKFRVAGHKSFPIYKIVKSNKDKISYQALDVSFLENIRELHYGESHADLLKFIKSLKSFTPLLYESLSITEEKETIRKKYLNFLTKEHGYVSIFGYAKANISLPLESVYVELKFDPTHPSIKAMKVLEVSEEFKRKLLFHGFFDENETKKIFRAIMEANAYNPQNIYRDFMMNQWLNVFLSNRKIFTEDDAVSIKNKISQLKHSILEKSNVKEAKQYHVQQAYNEFRHFIILGHPGSGKTTLSKWLVINMAKQCLGEKNMLFDSSCSTEQKLPILIPIWKYVDQLKENQNEQKKTLLQFIYENPALDSNYFTDEERKVLSSLIIQSLAQGNVLVIFEGLDEVPVHIDRSGLMKEINDLLERGIDYDAKLGKLSYSIYERKEINSTQDP
;
A
#
# COMPACT_ATOMS: atom_id res chain seq x y z
N MET A 1 -19.26 -36.23 6.96
CA MET A 1 -19.83 -35.39 5.88
C MET A 1 -20.10 -34.02 6.47
N GLU A 2 -19.49 -32.97 5.94
CA GLU A 2 -19.76 -31.61 6.41
C GLU A 2 -21.17 -31.17 6.03
N THR A 3 -21.83 -30.50 6.97
CA THR A 3 -23.24 -30.19 6.90
C THR A 3 -23.41 -28.75 6.46
N LYS A 4 -23.60 -28.54 5.16
CA LYS A 4 -23.77 -27.19 4.60
C LYS A 4 -25.17 -26.66 4.86
N THR A 5 -25.24 -25.46 5.43
CA THR A 5 -26.47 -24.67 5.56
C THR A 5 -26.76 -23.99 4.22
N LEU A 6 -28.00 -24.06 3.74
CA LEU A 6 -28.41 -23.40 2.49
C LEU A 6 -29.13 -22.09 2.80
N LEU A 7 -28.76 -21.03 2.08
CA LEU A 7 -29.39 -19.72 2.13
C LEU A 7 -29.97 -19.38 0.75
N PHE A 8 -31.28 -19.22 0.66
CA PHE A 8 -31.95 -18.89 -0.60
C PHE A 8 -32.27 -17.40 -0.68
N ILE A 9 -31.90 -16.79 -1.83
CA ILE A 9 -32.10 -15.37 -2.14
C ILE A 9 -32.74 -15.26 -3.53
N GLY A 10 -33.75 -14.41 -3.69
CA GLY A 10 -34.23 -14.00 -5.02
C GLY A 10 -35.32 -14.86 -5.68
N TYR A 11 -36.00 -15.76 -4.96
CA TYR A 11 -37.09 -16.56 -5.51
C TYR A 11 -38.46 -15.89 -5.22
N GLY A 12 -38.89 -15.01 -6.14
CA GLY A 12 -40.02 -14.09 -5.92
C GLY A 12 -41.37 -14.78 -5.69
N ALA A 13 -41.58 -15.93 -6.33
CA ALA A 13 -42.84 -16.68 -6.29
C ALA A 13 -42.95 -17.61 -5.05
N GLY A 14 -41.91 -17.72 -4.23
CA GLY A 14 -41.95 -18.63 -3.07
C GLY A 14 -42.11 -20.09 -3.51
N MET A 15 -43.05 -20.82 -2.90
CA MET A 15 -43.35 -22.21 -3.26
C MET A 15 -44.10 -22.36 -4.57
N SER A 16 -44.65 -21.28 -5.15
CA SER A 16 -45.25 -21.34 -6.47
C SER A 16 -44.21 -21.31 -7.60
N ASP A 17 -42.92 -21.20 -7.26
CA ASP A 17 -41.84 -21.52 -8.19
C ASP A 17 -41.72 -23.06 -8.29
N PRO A 18 -42.01 -23.65 -9.47
CA PRO A 18 -41.97 -25.10 -9.64
C PRO A 18 -40.55 -25.67 -9.54
N ASN A 19 -39.51 -24.89 -9.86
CA ASN A 19 -38.13 -25.35 -9.76
C ASN A 19 -37.68 -25.37 -8.30
N PHE A 20 -38.04 -24.34 -7.53
CA PHE A 20 -37.68 -24.25 -6.12
C PHE A 20 -38.38 -25.33 -5.28
N SER A 21 -39.68 -25.55 -5.50
CA SER A 21 -40.44 -26.59 -4.83
C SER A 21 -39.91 -28.00 -5.15
N ASN A 22 -39.58 -28.28 -6.42
CA ASN A 22 -38.97 -29.55 -6.82
C ASN A 22 -37.59 -29.77 -6.20
N LEU A 23 -36.76 -28.72 -6.12
CA LEU A 23 -35.44 -28.80 -5.49
C LEU A 23 -35.54 -29.14 -3.98
N LEU A 24 -36.48 -28.50 -3.27
CA LEU A 24 -36.72 -28.78 -1.85
C LEU A 24 -37.26 -30.19 -1.62
N GLN A 25 -38.20 -30.64 -2.45
CA GLN A 25 -38.71 -32.01 -2.39
C GLN A 25 -37.61 -33.04 -2.66
N TRP A 26 -36.78 -32.83 -3.68
CA TRP A 26 -35.65 -33.69 -3.98
C TRP A 26 -34.68 -33.75 -2.79
N LYS A 27 -34.30 -32.60 -2.23
CA LYS A 27 -33.40 -32.55 -1.08
C LYS A 27 -33.98 -33.31 0.12
N PHE A 28 -35.27 -33.14 0.40
CA PHE A 28 -35.94 -33.84 1.49
C PHE A 28 -35.94 -35.36 1.29
N ARG A 29 -36.21 -35.84 0.06
CA ARG A 29 -36.14 -37.26 -0.28
C ARG A 29 -34.74 -37.85 -0.09
N VAL A 30 -33.69 -37.10 -0.43
CA VAL A 30 -32.31 -37.56 -0.34
C VAL A 30 -31.76 -37.49 1.09
N ALA A 31 -32.09 -36.45 1.86
CA ALA A 31 -31.56 -36.22 3.20
C ALA A 31 -32.40 -36.82 4.34
N GLY A 32 -33.66 -37.20 4.05
CA GLY A 32 -34.63 -37.63 5.06
C GLY A 32 -35.01 -36.51 6.05
N HIS A 33 -35.64 -36.89 7.17
CA HIS A 33 -36.06 -35.95 8.23
C HIS A 33 -34.90 -35.27 8.98
N LYS A 34 -33.66 -35.74 8.82
CA LYS A 34 -32.46 -35.12 9.40
C LYS A 34 -31.94 -33.97 8.52
N SER A 35 -32.83 -33.14 7.99
CA SER A 35 -32.43 -32.04 7.12
C SER A 35 -31.90 -30.85 7.93
N PHE A 36 -30.74 -30.34 7.55
CA PHE A 36 -30.16 -29.12 8.12
C PHE A 36 -31.09 -27.91 7.96
N PRO A 37 -30.98 -26.91 8.86
CA PRO A 37 -31.75 -25.68 8.74
C PRO A 37 -31.50 -25.04 7.38
N ILE A 38 -32.59 -24.70 6.72
CA ILE A 38 -32.60 -23.93 5.47
C ILE A 38 -32.99 -22.52 5.85
N TYR A 39 -32.27 -21.53 5.36
CA TYR A 39 -32.63 -20.13 5.56
C TYR A 39 -33.13 -19.53 4.27
N LYS A 40 -34.12 -18.65 4.37
CA LYS A 40 -34.61 -17.86 3.25
C LYS A 40 -34.62 -16.38 3.59
N ILE A 41 -34.17 -15.54 2.66
CA ILE A 41 -34.22 -14.09 2.82
C ILE A 41 -35.52 -13.55 2.21
N VAL A 42 -36.38 -12.93 3.02
CA VAL A 42 -37.71 -12.45 2.64
C VAL A 42 -37.95 -10.99 3.06
N LYS A 43 -38.83 -10.28 2.35
CA LYS A 43 -39.24 -8.93 2.77
C LYS A 43 -40.03 -9.02 4.08
N SER A 44 -39.92 -8.00 4.91
CA SER A 44 -40.61 -7.89 6.21
C SER A 44 -42.14 -7.79 6.06
N ASN A 45 -42.61 -7.16 4.99
CA ASN A 45 -44.02 -6.89 4.70
C ASN A 45 -44.73 -7.93 3.83
N LYS A 46 -44.08 -9.05 3.51
CA LYS A 46 -44.82 -10.10 2.80
C LYS A 46 -45.86 -10.63 3.79
N ASP A 47 -47.14 -10.42 3.48
CA ASP A 47 -48.23 -11.09 4.15
C ASP A 47 -47.81 -12.55 4.34
N LYS A 48 -47.90 -13.07 5.57
CA LYS A 48 -47.63 -14.48 5.83
C LYS A 48 -48.54 -15.26 4.91
N ILE A 49 -48.01 -15.69 3.76
CA ILE A 49 -48.71 -16.57 2.84
C ILE A 49 -48.89 -17.83 3.66
N SER A 50 -50.09 -17.96 4.22
CA SER A 50 -50.46 -19.09 5.04
C SER A 50 -50.39 -20.31 4.13
N TYR A 51 -49.34 -21.12 4.28
CA TYR A 51 -49.16 -22.38 3.55
C TYR A 51 -50.15 -23.46 4.05
N GLN A 52 -51.36 -23.07 4.47
CA GLN A 52 -52.36 -23.93 5.09
C GLN A 52 -52.94 -25.00 4.14
N ALA A 53 -52.61 -24.97 2.84
CA ALA A 53 -53.23 -25.85 1.84
C ALA A 53 -52.34 -27.00 1.35
N LEU A 54 -51.08 -27.12 1.79
CA LEU A 54 -50.22 -28.20 1.35
C LEU A 54 -49.61 -28.90 2.57
N ASP A 55 -49.77 -30.23 2.62
CA ASP A 55 -49.22 -31.12 3.63
C ASP A 55 -47.69 -31.23 3.44
N VAL A 56 -46.96 -30.23 3.93
CA VAL A 56 -45.53 -30.07 3.62
C VAL A 56 -44.69 -29.99 4.89
N SER A 57 -44.63 -31.10 5.63
CA SER A 57 -43.77 -31.26 6.81
C SER A 57 -42.30 -30.90 6.56
N PHE A 58 -41.81 -30.97 5.31
CA PHE A 58 -40.44 -30.56 4.98
C PHE A 58 -40.19 -29.04 5.05
N LEU A 59 -41.24 -28.20 5.06
CA LEU A 59 -41.11 -26.75 5.18
C LEU A 59 -40.83 -26.29 6.61
N GLU A 60 -41.06 -27.13 7.62
CA GLU A 60 -40.82 -26.80 9.03
C GLU A 60 -39.35 -26.46 9.32
N ASN A 61 -38.43 -26.94 8.48
CA ASN A 61 -37.00 -26.68 8.59
C ASN A 61 -36.53 -25.43 7.82
N ILE A 62 -37.44 -24.66 7.23
CA ILE A 62 -37.12 -23.41 6.52
C ILE A 62 -37.36 -22.21 7.43
N ARG A 63 -36.29 -21.55 7.86
CA ARG A 63 -36.31 -20.33 8.66
C ARG A 63 -36.30 -19.09 7.77
N GLU A 64 -37.21 -18.17 8.01
CA GLU A 64 -37.23 -16.89 7.30
C GLU A 64 -36.32 -15.86 7.99
N LEU A 65 -35.56 -15.14 7.19
CA LEU A 65 -34.72 -14.02 7.57
C LEU A 65 -35.27 -12.77 6.88
N HIS A 66 -35.78 -11.84 7.66
CA HIS A 66 -36.40 -10.64 7.13
C HIS A 66 -35.35 -9.54 6.90
N TYR A 67 -35.31 -9.00 5.68
CA TYR A 67 -34.28 -8.01 5.28
C TYR A 67 -34.77 -6.57 5.18
N GLY A 68 -36.07 -6.31 5.39
CA GLY A 68 -36.67 -4.99 5.26
C GLY A 68 -37.86 -4.96 4.31
N GLU A 69 -38.39 -3.75 4.10
CA GLU A 69 -39.65 -3.49 3.39
C GLU A 69 -39.49 -3.50 1.86
N SER A 70 -38.29 -3.17 1.39
CA SER A 70 -37.98 -3.00 -0.03
C SER A 70 -36.74 -3.79 -0.45
N HIS A 71 -36.58 -4.07 -1.74
CA HIS A 71 -35.36 -4.72 -2.25
C HIS A 71 -34.08 -3.91 -1.96
N ALA A 72 -34.19 -2.59 -1.82
CA ALA A 72 -33.05 -1.74 -1.47
C ALA A 72 -32.52 -2.03 -0.05
N ASP A 73 -33.36 -2.53 0.84
CA ASP A 73 -32.97 -2.89 2.21
C ASP A 73 -32.20 -4.21 2.26
N LEU A 74 -32.26 -5.03 1.21
CA LEU A 74 -31.49 -6.28 1.13
C LEU A 74 -29.99 -6.02 1.27
N LEU A 75 -29.50 -4.97 0.61
CA LEU A 75 -28.09 -4.61 0.69
C LEU A 75 -27.71 -4.15 2.10
N LYS A 76 -28.57 -3.38 2.77
CA LYS A 76 -28.36 -2.96 4.16
C LYS A 76 -28.38 -4.17 5.09
N PHE A 77 -29.32 -5.09 4.90
CA PHE A 77 -29.41 -6.33 5.66
C PHE A 77 -28.16 -7.20 5.47
N ILE A 78 -27.71 -7.43 4.23
CA ILE A 78 -26.48 -8.19 3.95
C ILE A 78 -25.27 -7.53 4.59
N LYS A 79 -25.19 -6.19 4.56
CA LYS A 79 -24.13 -5.44 5.27
C LYS A 79 -24.27 -5.51 6.80
N SER A 80 -25.49 -5.70 7.31
CA SER A 80 -25.79 -5.79 8.75
C SER A 80 -25.61 -7.19 9.32
N LEU A 81 -25.72 -8.22 8.48
CA LEU A 81 -25.23 -9.55 8.83
C LEU A 81 -23.78 -9.33 9.17
N LYS A 82 -23.43 -9.50 10.46
CA LYS A 82 -22.05 -9.38 10.98
C LYS A 82 -21.16 -9.92 9.88
N SER A 83 -20.28 -9.04 9.40
CA SER A 83 -19.46 -9.28 8.23
C SER A 83 -19.10 -10.76 8.15
N PHE A 84 -19.34 -11.37 6.99
CA PHE A 84 -18.85 -12.69 6.62
C PHE A 84 -17.30 -12.73 6.61
N THR A 85 -16.63 -11.91 7.44
CA THR A 85 -15.35 -12.26 8.05
C THR A 85 -15.53 -13.70 8.51
N PRO A 86 -14.79 -14.65 7.92
CA PRO A 86 -15.12 -16.05 8.05
C PRO A 86 -15.27 -16.41 9.52
N LEU A 87 -16.07 -17.44 9.78
CA LEU A 87 -16.16 -18.17 11.05
C LEU A 87 -14.79 -18.60 11.64
N LEU A 88 -13.67 -18.28 10.98
CA LEU A 88 -12.36 -18.12 11.60
C LEU A 88 -12.48 -17.48 12.97
N TYR A 89 -13.24 -16.39 13.17
CA TYR A 89 -13.24 -15.62 14.43
C TYR A 89 -13.51 -16.42 15.72
N GLU A 90 -14.31 -17.50 15.68
CA GLU A 90 -14.62 -18.29 16.89
C GLU A 90 -13.50 -19.27 17.28
N SER A 91 -12.49 -19.50 16.42
CA SER A 91 -11.28 -20.27 16.75
C SER A 91 -10.01 -19.42 16.91
N LEU A 92 -10.13 -18.09 17.04
CA LEU A 92 -9.00 -17.14 17.07
C LEU A 92 -8.70 -16.57 18.46
N SER A 93 -9.13 -17.21 19.55
CA SER A 93 -8.44 -16.95 20.81
C SER A 93 -6.96 -17.20 20.56
N ILE A 94 -6.15 -16.15 20.68
CA ILE A 94 -4.71 -16.27 20.56
C ILE A 94 -4.32 -17.23 21.67
N THR A 95 -3.94 -18.45 21.28
CA THR A 95 -3.45 -19.43 22.25
C THR A 95 -2.20 -18.84 22.89
N GLU A 96 -1.91 -19.24 24.14
CA GLU A 96 -0.69 -18.81 24.82
C GLU A 96 0.57 -19.08 23.97
N GLU A 97 0.56 -20.19 23.23
CA GLU A 97 1.57 -20.51 22.22
C GLU A 97 1.64 -19.46 21.09
N LYS A 98 0.53 -19.13 20.43
CA LYS A 98 0.51 -18.10 19.37
C LYS A 98 1.00 -16.75 19.88
N GLU A 99 0.63 -16.36 21.10
CA GLU A 99 1.09 -15.10 21.70
C GLU A 99 2.58 -15.15 22.02
N THR A 100 3.09 -16.29 22.46
CA THR A 100 4.53 -16.51 22.68
C THR A 100 5.31 -16.36 21.37
N ILE A 101 4.84 -17.00 20.29
CA ILE A 101 5.46 -16.90 18.95
C ILE A 101 5.35 -15.48 18.40
N ARG A 102 4.21 -14.81 18.61
CA ARG A 102 4.03 -13.40 18.25
C ARG A 102 5.06 -12.51 18.93
N LYS A 103 5.20 -12.58 20.26
CA LYS A 103 6.21 -11.81 21.00
C LYS A 103 7.63 -12.13 20.56
N LYS A 104 7.92 -13.41 20.31
CA LYS A 104 9.20 -13.86 19.75
C LYS A 104 9.48 -13.22 18.38
N TYR A 105 8.48 -13.13 17.51
CA TYR A 105 8.57 -12.44 16.22
C TYR A 105 8.78 -10.93 16.33
N LEU A 106 8.06 -10.26 17.22
CA LEU A 106 8.26 -8.82 17.45
C LEU A 106 9.69 -8.54 17.95
N ASN A 107 10.21 -9.37 18.86
CA ASN A 107 11.61 -9.29 19.32
C ASN A 107 12.62 -9.61 18.21
N PHE A 108 12.29 -10.53 17.31
CA PHE A 108 13.12 -10.79 16.13
C PHE A 108 13.23 -9.55 15.25
N LEU A 109 12.11 -8.87 14.95
CA LEU A 109 12.10 -7.66 14.13
C LEU A 109 12.91 -6.52 14.76
N THR A 110 12.78 -6.31 16.07
CA THR A 110 13.56 -5.27 16.78
C THR A 110 15.05 -5.59 16.78
N LYS A 111 15.43 -6.86 16.93
CA LYS A 111 16.84 -7.29 16.90
C LYS A 111 17.44 -7.21 15.49
N GLU A 112 16.73 -7.71 14.48
CA GLU A 112 17.21 -7.83 13.11
C GLU A 112 17.31 -6.48 12.40
N HIS A 113 16.35 -5.59 12.66
CA HIS A 113 16.28 -4.29 11.98
C HIS A 113 16.75 -3.13 12.86
N GLY A 114 16.97 -3.36 14.15
CA GLY A 114 17.36 -2.35 15.15
C GLY A 114 18.70 -1.65 14.92
N TYR A 115 19.47 -2.05 13.91
CA TYR A 115 20.80 -1.54 13.64
C TYR A 115 21.00 -1.19 12.17
N VAL A 116 21.84 -0.18 11.94
CA VAL A 116 22.36 0.20 10.61
C VAL A 116 23.84 -0.14 10.57
N SER A 117 24.23 -0.95 9.59
CA SER A 117 25.63 -1.24 9.30
C SER A 117 26.20 -0.19 8.34
N ILE A 118 27.29 0.46 8.75
CA ILE A 118 28.05 1.36 7.89
C ILE A 118 29.22 0.55 7.32
N PHE A 119 29.17 0.29 6.01
CA PHE A 119 30.23 -0.40 5.28
C PHE A 119 31.21 0.63 4.69
N GLY A 120 32.50 0.30 4.65
CA GLY A 120 33.52 1.10 3.95
C GLY A 120 34.43 1.96 4.83
N TYR A 121 34.22 2.02 6.15
CA TYR A 121 35.15 2.69 7.07
C TYR A 121 36.17 1.70 7.66
N ALA A 122 37.43 1.81 7.22
CA ALA A 122 38.60 1.23 7.90
C ALA A 122 38.54 -0.27 8.30
N LYS A 123 38.00 -1.15 7.44
CA LYS A 123 37.86 -2.62 7.68
C LYS A 123 37.01 -3.03 8.89
N ALA A 124 36.40 -2.09 9.61
CA ALA A 124 35.51 -2.38 10.73
C ALA A 124 34.05 -2.19 10.28
N ASN A 125 33.22 -3.21 10.47
CA ASN A 125 31.78 -3.08 10.33
C ASN A 125 31.26 -2.37 11.58
N ILE A 126 30.93 -1.08 11.46
CA ILE A 126 30.30 -0.32 12.55
C ILE A 126 28.80 -0.57 12.48
N SER A 127 28.23 -1.02 13.59
CA SER A 127 26.79 -1.19 13.76
C SER A 127 26.27 -0.13 14.73
N LEU A 128 25.37 0.74 14.26
CA LEU A 128 24.76 1.79 15.08
C LEU A 128 23.29 1.47 15.32
N PRO A 129 22.76 1.67 16.54
CA PRO A 129 21.33 1.57 16.79
C PRO A 129 20.57 2.49 15.84
N LEU A 130 19.56 1.97 15.14
CA LEU A 130 18.79 2.73 14.16
C LEU A 130 18.16 3.98 14.80
N GLU A 131 17.71 3.88 16.05
CA GLU A 131 17.08 4.96 16.80
C GLU A 131 18.02 6.13 17.10
N SER A 132 19.33 5.89 17.17
CA SER A 132 20.30 6.96 17.42
C SER A 132 20.71 7.70 16.15
N VAL A 133 20.41 7.14 14.96
CA VAL A 133 20.83 7.71 13.67
C VAL A 133 19.65 8.10 12.76
N TYR A 134 18.44 7.66 13.08
CA TYR A 134 17.27 7.98 12.28
C TYR A 134 16.90 9.46 12.43
N VAL A 135 16.72 10.12 11.28
CA VAL A 135 16.19 11.47 11.19
C VAL A 135 14.83 11.38 10.50
N GLU A 136 13.80 11.95 11.13
CA GLU A 136 12.44 11.91 10.58
C GLU A 136 12.41 12.52 9.17
N LEU A 137 11.94 11.72 8.21
CA LEU A 137 11.77 12.16 6.84
C LEU A 137 10.43 12.89 6.69
N LYS A 138 10.45 14.02 5.97
CA LYS A 138 9.24 14.75 5.59
C LYS A 138 8.81 14.31 4.19
N PHE A 139 7.53 13.99 4.03
CA PHE A 139 7.00 13.54 2.74
C PHE A 139 6.30 14.67 2.01
N ASP A 140 6.49 14.69 0.70
CA ASP A 140 5.70 15.46 -0.24
C ASP A 140 4.75 14.48 -0.94
N PRO A 141 3.42 14.60 -0.78
CA PRO A 141 2.43 13.70 -1.37
C PRO A 141 2.33 13.87 -2.88
N THR A 142 2.96 14.91 -3.45
CA THR A 142 2.93 15.18 -4.87
C THR A 142 3.75 14.13 -5.58
N HIS A 143 3.12 13.42 -6.52
CA HIS A 143 3.80 12.45 -7.35
C HIS A 143 5.07 13.08 -7.99
N PRO A 144 6.25 12.44 -7.94
CA PRO A 144 7.49 13.05 -8.42
C PRO A 144 7.43 13.49 -9.87
N SER A 145 6.67 12.82 -10.73
CA SER A 145 6.46 13.27 -12.10
C SER A 145 5.59 14.52 -12.19
N ILE A 146 4.58 14.70 -11.33
CA ILE A 146 3.79 15.93 -11.26
C ILE A 146 4.66 17.07 -10.73
N LYS A 147 5.49 16.79 -9.71
CA LYS A 147 6.47 17.75 -9.20
C LYS A 147 7.49 18.11 -10.27
N ALA A 148 8.02 17.13 -11.00
CA ALA A 148 8.95 17.34 -12.11
C ALA A 148 8.29 18.10 -13.26
N MET A 149 7.05 17.79 -13.63
CA MET A 149 6.29 18.52 -14.65
C MET A 149 6.05 19.97 -14.22
N LYS A 150 5.59 20.22 -12.99
CA LYS A 150 5.45 21.58 -12.45
C LYS A 150 6.79 22.32 -12.41
N VAL A 151 7.87 21.64 -12.02
CA VAL A 151 9.22 22.22 -12.04
C VAL A 151 9.68 22.51 -13.47
N LEU A 152 9.37 21.66 -14.44
CA LEU A 152 9.67 21.84 -15.86
C LEU A 152 8.85 22.99 -16.44
N GLU A 153 7.56 23.09 -16.14
CA GLU A 153 6.68 24.20 -16.52
C GLU A 153 7.18 25.52 -15.96
N VAL A 154 7.51 25.55 -14.65
CA VAL A 154 8.14 26.71 -14.00
C VAL A 154 9.49 27.02 -14.65
N SER A 155 10.29 26.01 -15.01
CA SER A 155 11.55 26.17 -15.72
C SER A 155 11.36 26.79 -17.10
N GLU A 156 10.38 26.33 -17.88
CA GLU A 156 10.09 26.84 -19.22
C GLU A 156 9.53 28.26 -19.17
N GLU A 157 8.63 28.57 -18.22
CA GLU A 157 8.16 29.93 -18.01
C GLU A 157 9.30 30.85 -17.56
N PHE A 158 10.16 30.36 -16.67
CA PHE A 158 11.35 31.07 -16.21
C PHE A 158 12.32 31.33 -17.35
N LYS A 159 12.62 30.34 -18.21
CA LYS A 159 13.43 30.51 -19.42
C LYS A 159 12.80 31.52 -20.37
N ARG A 160 11.50 31.42 -20.64
CA ARG A 160 10.78 32.35 -21.52
C ARG A 160 10.88 33.80 -21.02
N LYS A 161 10.72 34.03 -19.71
CA LYS A 161 10.84 35.37 -19.12
C LYS A 161 12.27 35.87 -19.06
N LEU A 162 13.23 34.98 -18.78
CA LEU A 162 14.65 35.33 -18.77
C LEU A 162 15.15 35.71 -20.18
N LEU A 163 14.64 35.03 -21.21
CA LEU A 163 14.96 35.29 -22.62
C LEU A 163 14.03 36.35 -23.26
N PHE A 164 13.05 36.88 -22.51
CA PHE A 164 12.15 37.91 -23.01
C PHE A 164 12.92 39.23 -23.19
N HIS A 165 12.69 39.90 -24.32
CA HIS A 165 13.30 41.21 -24.59
C HIS A 165 13.00 42.19 -23.46
N GLY A 166 14.05 42.68 -22.80
CA GLY A 166 13.96 43.67 -21.72
C GLY A 166 14.10 43.13 -20.29
N PHE A 167 14.28 41.82 -20.08
CA PHE A 167 14.63 41.31 -18.74
C PHE A 167 16.05 41.73 -18.34
N PHE A 168 16.99 41.60 -19.27
CA PHE A 168 18.32 42.20 -19.20
C PHE A 168 18.32 43.49 -20.02
N ASP A 169 19.02 44.52 -19.53
CA ASP A 169 19.30 45.67 -20.37
C ASP A 169 20.30 45.32 -21.49
N GLU A 170 20.47 46.21 -22.46
CA GLU A 170 21.32 45.95 -23.63
C GLU A 170 22.79 45.70 -23.23
N ASN A 171 23.26 46.33 -22.16
CA ASN A 171 24.63 46.18 -21.66
C ASN A 171 24.83 44.83 -20.95
N GLU A 172 23.92 44.47 -20.06
CA GLU A 172 23.87 43.16 -19.39
C GLU A 172 23.81 42.02 -20.42
N THR A 173 22.98 42.18 -21.44
CA THR A 173 22.85 41.24 -22.55
C THR A 173 24.17 41.06 -23.29
N LYS A 174 24.84 42.17 -23.67
CA LYS A 174 26.16 42.13 -24.32
C LYS A 174 27.22 41.46 -23.44
N LYS A 175 27.24 41.72 -22.13
CA LYS A 175 28.16 41.08 -21.18
C LYS A 175 27.92 39.57 -21.07
N ILE A 176 26.66 39.15 -20.96
CA ILE A 176 26.28 37.73 -20.91
C ILE A 176 26.68 37.01 -22.20
N PHE A 177 26.37 37.57 -23.38
CA PHE A 177 26.78 36.97 -24.65
C PHE A 177 28.29 36.87 -24.78
N ARG A 178 29.04 37.90 -24.39
CA ARG A 178 30.50 37.87 -24.38
C ARG A 178 31.03 36.77 -23.44
N ALA A 179 30.46 36.63 -22.25
CA ALA A 179 30.86 35.58 -21.31
C ALA A 179 30.57 34.17 -21.84
N ILE A 180 29.42 33.97 -22.50
CA ILE A 180 29.08 32.72 -23.17
C ILE A 180 30.10 32.39 -24.26
N MET A 181 30.47 33.37 -25.09
CA MET A 181 31.44 33.19 -26.17
C MET A 181 32.87 32.95 -25.64
N GLU A 182 33.26 33.58 -24.53
CA GLU A 182 34.60 33.38 -23.93
C GLU A 182 34.71 32.04 -23.16
N ALA A 183 33.62 31.55 -22.56
CA ALA A 183 33.62 30.27 -21.84
C ALA A 183 33.45 29.05 -22.75
N ASN A 184 32.75 29.18 -23.87
CA ASN A 184 32.46 28.09 -24.80
C ASN A 184 33.12 28.34 -26.15
N ALA A 185 34.26 27.71 -26.39
CA ALA A 185 34.97 27.79 -27.68
C ALA A 185 34.19 27.19 -28.88
N TYR A 186 32.95 26.70 -28.73
CA TYR A 186 32.13 26.16 -29.82
C TYR A 186 30.62 26.44 -29.68
N ASN A 187 30.02 26.73 -30.84
CA ASN A 187 28.62 26.88 -31.27
C ASN A 187 27.52 27.10 -30.18
N PRO A 188 26.90 28.31 -30.11
CA PRO A 188 25.76 28.64 -29.24
C PRO A 188 24.54 27.71 -29.37
N GLN A 189 24.41 26.98 -30.48
CA GLN A 189 23.29 26.06 -30.74
C GLN A 189 23.36 24.77 -29.91
N ASN A 190 24.53 24.40 -29.37
CA ASN A 190 24.68 23.24 -28.48
C ASN A 190 24.30 23.53 -27.02
N ILE A 191 23.91 24.78 -26.72
CA ILE A 191 23.43 25.20 -25.40
C ILE A 191 21.92 24.92 -25.31
N TYR A 192 21.54 23.65 -25.40
CA TYR A 192 20.23 23.14 -24.99
C TYR A 192 20.51 21.88 -24.17
N ARG A 193 19.83 21.54 -23.08
CA ARG A 193 18.44 21.73 -22.70
C ARG A 193 18.41 21.29 -21.22
N ASP A 194 17.80 22.06 -20.35
CA ASP A 194 17.27 21.63 -19.05
C ASP A 194 18.15 21.53 -17.80
N PHE A 195 19.47 21.29 -17.84
CA PHE A 195 20.13 20.88 -16.57
C PHE A 195 20.98 21.92 -15.81
N MET A 196 21.45 23.03 -16.37
CA MET A 196 22.56 23.76 -15.71
C MET A 196 22.43 25.28 -15.66
N MET A 197 21.24 25.87 -15.75
CA MET A 197 21.14 27.34 -15.77
C MET A 197 21.73 27.99 -14.51
N ASN A 198 21.48 27.45 -13.31
CA ASN A 198 22.06 27.98 -12.06
C ASN A 198 23.57 27.74 -11.94
N GLN A 199 24.07 26.60 -12.42
CA GLN A 199 25.50 26.29 -12.38
C GLN A 199 26.28 27.14 -13.39
N TRP A 200 25.75 27.29 -14.61
CA TRP A 200 26.31 28.20 -15.62
C TRP A 200 26.24 29.64 -15.17
N LEU A 201 25.16 30.08 -14.52
CA LEU A 201 25.08 31.45 -14.02
C LEU A 201 26.18 31.74 -13.01
N ASN A 202 26.42 30.81 -12.07
CA ASN A 202 27.51 30.96 -11.13
C ASN A 202 28.87 30.97 -11.83
N VAL A 203 29.08 30.11 -12.84
CA VAL A 203 30.32 30.09 -13.64
C VAL A 203 30.52 31.39 -14.42
N PHE A 204 29.47 31.90 -15.07
CA PHE A 204 29.51 33.15 -15.83
C PHE A 204 29.72 34.37 -14.94
N LEU A 205 28.99 34.47 -13.84
CA LEU A 205 29.11 35.56 -12.88
C LEU A 205 30.43 35.51 -12.10
N SER A 206 31.10 34.36 -12.06
CA SER A 206 32.45 34.23 -11.50
C SER A 206 33.54 34.73 -12.47
N ASN A 207 33.22 35.03 -13.73
CA ASN A 207 34.17 35.63 -14.67
C ASN A 207 34.37 37.12 -14.39
N ARG A 208 35.32 37.41 -13.48
CA ARG A 208 35.69 38.76 -13.04
C ARG A 208 36.22 39.67 -14.16
N LYS A 209 36.59 39.12 -15.34
CA LYS A 209 37.01 39.93 -16.49
C LYS A 209 35.84 40.63 -17.18
N ILE A 210 34.61 40.12 -16.98
CA ILE A 210 33.41 40.58 -17.70
C ILE A 210 32.40 41.21 -16.75
N PHE A 211 32.25 40.64 -15.55
CA PHE A 211 31.33 41.12 -14.53
C PHE A 211 32.07 41.68 -13.32
N THR A 212 31.66 42.87 -12.88
CA THR A 212 32.03 43.38 -11.55
C THR A 212 31.29 42.60 -10.45
N GLU A 213 31.69 42.77 -9.19
CA GLU A 213 30.93 42.22 -8.06
C GLU A 213 29.50 42.75 -8.04
N ASP A 214 29.33 44.05 -8.27
CA ASP A 214 28.02 44.70 -8.27
C ASP A 214 27.13 44.18 -9.42
N ASP A 215 27.70 43.96 -10.61
CA ASP A 215 26.97 43.37 -11.75
C ASP A 215 26.47 41.97 -11.39
N ALA A 216 27.33 41.14 -10.80
CA ALA A 216 26.98 39.77 -10.42
C ALA A 216 25.89 39.72 -9.35
N VAL A 217 25.98 40.59 -8.33
CA VAL A 217 24.97 40.70 -7.28
C VAL A 217 23.64 41.20 -7.85
N SER A 218 23.66 42.23 -8.70
CA SER A 218 22.47 42.78 -9.35
C SER A 218 21.74 41.73 -10.21
N ILE A 219 22.46 41.02 -11.07
CA ILE A 219 21.89 39.97 -11.93
C ILE A 219 21.33 38.82 -11.09
N LYS A 220 22.05 38.41 -10.03
CA LYS A 220 21.59 37.36 -9.11
C LYS A 220 20.32 37.77 -8.37
N ASN A 221 20.19 39.04 -7.98
CA ASN A 221 18.99 39.58 -7.35
C ASN A 221 17.81 39.62 -8.31
N LYS A 222 17.98 40.11 -9.56
CA LYS A 222 16.94 40.09 -10.60
C LYS A 222 16.43 38.68 -10.87
N ILE A 223 17.33 37.70 -10.95
CA ILE A 223 16.96 36.29 -11.16
C ILE A 223 16.23 35.70 -9.96
N SER A 224 16.66 36.03 -8.75
CA SER A 224 15.99 35.58 -7.52
C SER A 224 14.58 36.16 -7.43
N GLN A 225 14.40 37.45 -7.73
CA GLN A 225 13.10 38.11 -7.81
C GLN A 225 12.20 37.48 -8.88
N LEU A 226 12.73 37.20 -10.08
CA LEU A 226 11.98 36.52 -11.12
C LEU A 226 11.51 35.14 -10.65
N LYS A 227 12.39 34.35 -10.04
CA LYS A 227 12.06 33.03 -9.49
C LYS A 227 10.95 33.11 -8.44
N HIS A 228 11.04 34.07 -7.51
CA HIS A 228 9.97 34.33 -6.54
C HIS A 228 8.65 34.69 -7.23
N SER A 229 8.66 35.60 -8.21
CA SER A 229 7.44 36.03 -8.90
C SER A 229 6.74 34.91 -9.68
N ILE A 230 7.49 33.93 -10.20
CA ILE A 230 6.91 32.77 -10.90
C ILE A 230 6.37 31.75 -9.88
N LEU A 231 7.09 31.53 -8.78
CA LEU A 231 6.62 30.66 -7.69
C LEU A 231 5.32 31.20 -7.07
N GLU A 232 5.22 32.51 -6.83
CA GLU A 232 4.00 33.15 -6.34
C GLU A 232 2.83 33.05 -7.33
N LYS A 233 3.08 33.26 -8.63
CA LYS A 233 2.03 33.20 -9.66
C LYS A 233 1.56 31.80 -10.00
N SER A 234 2.43 30.80 -9.89
CA SER A 234 2.13 29.44 -10.30
C SER A 234 1.10 28.75 -9.40
N ASN A 235 0.61 29.41 -8.33
CA ASN A 235 -0.37 28.88 -7.38
C ASN A 235 -0.01 27.44 -6.97
N VAL A 236 1.29 27.14 -6.95
CA VAL A 236 1.80 25.86 -6.50
C VAL A 236 1.59 25.91 -5.00
N LYS A 237 0.38 25.49 -4.56
CA LYS A 237 0.11 25.20 -3.17
C LYS A 237 1.33 24.42 -2.69
N GLU A 238 2.06 24.99 -1.73
CA GLU A 238 3.16 24.29 -1.09
C GLU A 238 2.64 22.90 -0.78
N ALA A 239 3.30 21.90 -1.38
CA ALA A 239 2.81 20.56 -1.23
C ALA A 239 2.76 20.26 0.26
N LYS A 240 1.55 19.94 0.75
CA LYS A 240 1.30 19.67 2.17
C LYS A 240 2.38 18.70 2.63
N GLN A 241 3.28 19.14 3.50
CA GLN A 241 4.30 18.25 4.04
C GLN A 241 3.63 17.32 5.04
N TYR A 242 3.85 16.03 4.90
CA TYR A 242 3.36 15.03 5.83
C TYR A 242 4.49 14.57 6.74
N HIS A 243 4.18 14.49 8.03
CA HIS A 243 4.91 13.64 8.97
C HIS A 243 4.56 12.18 8.74
N VAL A 244 5.45 11.25 9.13
CA VAL A 244 5.22 9.81 8.96
C VAL A 244 3.89 9.39 9.60
N GLN A 245 3.63 9.86 10.81
CA GLN A 245 2.40 9.57 11.56
C GLN A 245 1.15 10.07 10.83
N GLN A 246 1.21 11.27 10.25
CA GLN A 246 0.08 11.82 9.50
C GLN A 246 -0.20 10.99 8.24
N ALA A 247 0.84 10.62 7.50
CA ALA A 247 0.70 9.77 6.32
C ALA A 247 0.12 8.39 6.68
N TYR A 248 0.58 7.80 7.78
CA TYR A 248 0.08 6.52 8.28
C TYR A 248 -1.42 6.58 8.67
N ASN A 249 -1.84 7.68 9.30
CA ASN A 249 -3.24 7.85 9.72
C ASN A 249 -4.17 8.20 8.54
N GLU A 250 -3.67 8.93 7.55
CA GLU A 250 -4.47 9.43 6.42
C GLU A 250 -4.57 8.40 5.27
N PHE A 251 -3.50 7.63 5.02
CA PHE A 251 -3.43 6.74 3.86
C PHE A 251 -3.39 5.28 4.26
N ARG A 252 -4.30 4.49 3.69
CA ARG A 252 -4.30 3.02 3.82
C ARG A 252 -3.11 2.38 3.08
N HIS A 253 -2.78 2.91 1.90
CA HIS A 253 -1.66 2.47 1.07
C HIS A 253 -0.93 3.70 0.55
N PHE A 254 0.39 3.70 0.56
CA PHE A 254 1.21 4.77 -0.02
C PHE A 254 2.56 4.24 -0.50
N ILE A 255 3.14 4.94 -1.48
CA ILE A 255 4.43 4.59 -2.08
C ILE A 255 5.45 5.65 -1.66
N ILE A 256 6.60 5.19 -1.15
CA ILE A 256 7.69 6.06 -0.71
C ILE A 256 8.71 6.16 -1.83
N LEU A 257 8.77 7.33 -2.46
CA LEU A 257 9.70 7.61 -3.55
C LEU A 257 10.84 8.50 -3.05
N GLY A 258 12.05 8.26 -3.54
CA GLY A 258 13.24 9.00 -3.13
C GLY A 258 14.47 8.54 -3.89
N HIS A 259 15.45 9.45 -4.01
CA HIS A 259 16.72 9.16 -4.66
C HIS A 259 17.48 8.00 -3.95
N PRO A 260 18.41 7.32 -4.64
CA PRO A 260 19.34 6.41 -3.97
C PRO A 260 20.01 7.09 -2.79
N GLY A 261 20.09 6.40 -1.65
CA GLY A 261 20.65 6.95 -0.41
C GLY A 261 19.74 7.90 0.38
N SER A 262 18.49 8.16 -0.05
CA SER A 262 17.57 9.06 0.66
C SER A 262 16.99 8.49 1.97
N GLY A 263 17.46 7.32 2.43
CA GLY A 263 17.00 6.69 3.67
C GLY A 263 15.68 5.91 3.58
N LYS A 264 15.24 5.48 2.38
CA LYS A 264 13.98 4.70 2.21
C LYS A 264 13.98 3.41 3.04
N THR A 265 15.02 2.60 2.90
CA THR A 265 15.25 1.39 3.72
C THR A 265 15.30 1.68 5.21
N THR A 266 15.99 2.76 5.58
CA THR A 266 16.11 3.20 6.98
C THR A 266 14.74 3.51 7.57
N LEU A 267 13.88 4.23 6.83
CA LEU A 267 12.51 4.52 7.22
C LEU A 267 11.65 3.25 7.33
N SER A 268 11.73 2.34 6.34
CA SER A 268 10.99 1.07 6.36
C SER A 268 11.31 0.25 7.62
N LYS A 269 12.61 0.08 7.93
CA LYS A 269 13.06 -0.60 9.14
C LYS A 269 12.57 0.11 10.40
N TRP A 270 12.70 1.43 10.45
CA TRP A 270 12.26 2.23 11.57
C TRP A 270 10.75 2.07 11.84
N LEU A 271 9.92 2.11 10.81
CA LEU A 271 8.47 1.85 10.93
C LEU A 271 8.17 0.47 11.54
N VAL A 272 8.84 -0.57 11.06
CA VAL A 272 8.65 -1.95 11.52
C VAL A 272 9.04 -2.11 12.98
N ILE A 273 10.19 -1.57 13.39
CA ILE A 273 10.68 -1.64 14.78
C ILE A 273 9.75 -0.87 15.71
N ASN A 274 9.34 0.33 15.32
CA ASN A 274 8.47 1.15 16.16
C ASN A 274 7.10 0.49 16.36
N MET A 275 6.53 -0.08 15.31
CA MET A 275 5.30 -0.88 15.42
C MET A 275 5.52 -2.12 16.30
N ALA A 276 6.65 -2.81 16.13
CA ALA A 276 6.95 -4.02 16.91
C ALA A 276 7.07 -3.73 18.41
N LYS A 277 7.79 -2.65 18.77
CA LYS A 277 7.91 -2.15 20.14
C LYS A 277 6.57 -1.78 20.74
N GLN A 278 5.72 -1.09 19.98
CA GLN A 278 4.37 -0.76 20.43
C GLN A 278 3.54 -2.02 20.71
N CYS A 279 3.59 -3.02 19.83
CA CYS A 279 2.91 -4.31 20.06
C CYS A 279 3.47 -5.09 21.27
N LEU A 280 4.71 -4.81 21.68
CA LEU A 280 5.31 -5.34 22.91
C LEU A 280 4.94 -4.54 24.16
N GLY A 281 4.16 -3.45 24.03
CA GLY A 281 3.75 -2.58 25.13
C GLY A 281 4.79 -1.53 25.52
N GLU A 282 5.85 -1.35 24.72
CA GLU A 282 6.79 -0.25 24.92
C GLU A 282 6.14 1.08 24.52
N LYS A 283 6.33 2.12 25.33
CA LYS A 283 5.87 3.46 24.98
C LYS A 283 6.58 3.92 23.72
N ASN A 284 5.81 4.19 22.68
CA ASN A 284 6.32 4.72 21.43
C ASN A 284 5.68 6.07 21.09
N MET A 285 6.45 6.98 20.50
CA MET A 285 6.02 8.35 20.20
C MET A 285 5.20 8.45 18.90
N LEU A 286 5.30 7.44 18.04
CA LEU A 286 4.84 7.51 16.64
C LEU A 286 3.35 7.24 16.42
N PHE A 287 2.76 6.36 17.23
CA PHE A 287 1.39 5.90 17.05
C PHE A 287 0.65 6.20 18.35
N ASP A 288 -0.40 7.02 18.24
CA ASP A 288 -1.18 7.43 19.41
C ASP A 288 -1.68 6.17 20.14
N SER A 289 -1.51 6.13 21.45
CA SER A 289 -1.97 5.01 22.28
C SER A 289 -3.49 4.85 22.28
N SER A 290 -4.22 5.84 21.74
CA SER A 290 -5.66 5.72 21.50
C SER A 290 -6.02 4.86 20.27
N CYS A 291 -5.08 4.62 19.35
CA CYS A 291 -5.33 3.81 18.17
C CYS A 291 -5.27 2.32 18.51
N SER A 292 -6.15 1.49 17.96
CA SER A 292 -6.18 0.03 18.16
C SER A 292 -4.98 -0.71 17.52
N THR A 293 -3.86 0.00 17.32
CA THR A 293 -2.62 -0.47 16.72
C THR A 293 -1.89 -1.51 17.57
N GLU A 294 -2.26 -1.70 18.83
CA GLU A 294 -1.77 -2.78 19.70
C GLU A 294 -1.92 -4.18 19.06
N GLN A 295 -2.76 -4.31 18.04
CA GLN A 295 -3.03 -5.55 17.32
C GLN A 295 -2.39 -5.65 15.92
N LYS A 296 -1.78 -4.59 15.38
CA LYS A 296 -1.25 -4.63 14.01
C LYS A 296 0.12 -5.30 13.95
N LEU A 297 0.21 -6.43 13.26
CA LEU A 297 1.47 -7.14 13.07
C LEU A 297 2.30 -6.47 11.96
N PRO A 298 3.52 -5.96 12.24
CA PRO A 298 4.40 -5.45 11.19
C PRO A 298 5.05 -6.60 10.41
N ILE A 299 5.09 -6.47 9.09
CA ILE A 299 5.66 -7.45 8.16
C ILE A 299 6.53 -6.69 7.15
N LEU A 300 7.82 -7.02 7.09
CA LEU A 300 8.76 -6.48 6.11
C LEU A 300 9.04 -7.53 5.03
N ILE A 301 8.81 -7.16 3.77
CA ILE A 301 8.98 -8.04 2.61
C ILE A 301 10.00 -7.40 1.66
N PRO A 302 11.27 -7.85 1.69
CA PRO A 302 12.26 -7.48 0.69
C PRO A 302 11.88 -8.13 -0.64
N ILE A 303 11.39 -7.32 -1.57
CA ILE A 303 10.87 -7.76 -2.87
C ILE A 303 11.94 -8.48 -3.68
N TRP A 304 13.21 -8.07 -3.59
CA TRP A 304 14.31 -8.71 -4.28
C TRP A 304 14.46 -10.19 -3.89
N LYS A 305 14.20 -10.56 -2.62
CA LYS A 305 14.23 -11.98 -2.18
C LYS A 305 13.13 -12.80 -2.83
N TYR A 306 11.92 -12.23 -2.93
CA TYR A 306 10.83 -12.88 -3.64
C TYR A 306 11.19 -13.08 -5.13
N VAL A 307 11.77 -12.07 -5.76
CA VAL A 307 12.22 -12.13 -7.14
C VAL A 307 13.34 -13.15 -7.36
N ASP A 308 14.29 -13.27 -6.43
CA ASP A 308 15.35 -14.28 -6.52
C ASP A 308 14.77 -15.70 -6.39
N GLN A 309 13.81 -15.91 -5.49
CA GLN A 309 13.09 -17.19 -5.41
C GLN A 309 12.29 -17.51 -6.69
N LEU A 310 11.78 -16.51 -7.41
CA LEU A 310 11.13 -16.72 -8.72
C LEU A 310 12.14 -17.18 -9.79
N LYS A 311 13.41 -16.78 -9.70
CA LYS A 311 14.45 -17.20 -10.67
C LYS A 311 14.89 -18.63 -10.44
N GLU A 312 15.01 -19.04 -9.17
CA GLU A 312 15.42 -20.40 -8.82
C GLU A 312 14.40 -21.46 -9.27
N ASN A 313 13.12 -21.08 -9.35
CA ASN A 313 12.00 -21.99 -9.63
C ASN A 313 11.47 -21.91 -11.07
N GLN A 314 12.29 -21.53 -12.06
CA GLN A 314 11.83 -21.39 -13.46
C GLN A 314 11.21 -22.66 -14.06
N ASN A 315 11.50 -23.84 -13.49
CA ASN A 315 10.94 -25.13 -13.92
C ASN A 315 9.75 -25.62 -13.06
N GLU A 316 9.44 -24.94 -11.96
CA GLU A 316 8.34 -25.30 -11.07
C GLU A 316 7.16 -24.33 -11.19
N GLN A 317 6.02 -24.71 -10.60
CA GLN A 317 4.85 -23.84 -10.55
C GLN A 317 5.22 -22.52 -9.85
N LYS A 318 5.06 -21.39 -10.56
CA LYS A 318 5.37 -20.05 -10.05
C LYS A 318 4.69 -19.82 -8.70
N LYS A 319 5.49 -19.66 -7.64
CA LYS A 319 4.99 -19.33 -6.30
C LYS A 319 4.43 -17.90 -6.29
N THR A 320 3.24 -17.75 -5.72
CA THR A 320 2.62 -16.43 -5.52
C THR A 320 3.31 -15.68 -4.39
N LEU A 321 3.19 -14.35 -4.37
CA LEU A 321 3.67 -13.53 -3.25
C LEU A 321 3.08 -13.96 -1.89
N LEU A 322 1.82 -14.37 -1.85
CA LEU A 322 1.19 -14.87 -0.62
C LEU A 322 1.85 -16.16 -0.13
N GLN A 323 2.17 -17.07 -1.06
CA GLN A 323 2.87 -18.31 -0.73
C GLN A 323 4.31 -18.04 -0.28
N PHE A 324 4.98 -17.06 -0.90
CA PHE A 324 6.29 -16.60 -0.44
C PHE A 324 6.26 -16.12 1.02
N ILE A 325 5.26 -15.30 1.39
CA ILE A 325 5.10 -14.80 2.77
C ILE A 325 4.84 -15.96 3.74
N TYR A 326 4.01 -16.92 3.34
CA TYR A 326 3.71 -18.09 4.17
C TYR A 326 4.94 -18.98 4.39
N GLU A 327 5.75 -19.22 3.36
CA GLU A 327 6.94 -20.08 3.47
C GLU A 327 8.11 -19.37 4.18
N ASN A 328 8.16 -18.03 4.13
CA ASN A 328 9.28 -17.24 4.62
C ASN A 328 8.88 -16.17 5.66
N PRO A 329 8.21 -16.54 6.77
CA PRO A 329 7.68 -15.57 7.73
C PRO A 329 8.77 -14.76 8.46
N ALA A 330 10.00 -15.31 8.53
CA ALA A 330 11.18 -14.69 9.13
C ALA A 330 12.43 -14.99 8.28
N LEU A 331 12.37 -14.67 6.99
CA LEU A 331 13.41 -14.78 5.94
C LEU A 331 14.80 -15.23 6.44
N ASP A 332 15.16 -16.48 6.14
CA ASP A 332 16.48 -17.09 6.39
C ASP A 332 16.98 -17.09 7.85
N SER A 333 16.09 -16.85 8.81
CA SER A 333 16.47 -16.72 10.22
C SER A 333 16.39 -18.04 10.97
N ASN A 334 17.51 -18.52 11.51
CA ASN A 334 17.54 -19.66 12.45
C ASN A 334 16.92 -19.33 13.83
N TYR A 335 16.28 -18.18 13.98
CA TYR A 335 15.65 -17.74 15.22
C TYR A 335 14.38 -18.53 15.57
N PHE A 336 13.76 -19.18 14.58
CA PHE A 336 12.55 -20.00 14.74
C PHE A 336 12.82 -21.44 14.33
N THR A 337 12.34 -22.39 15.15
CA THR A 337 12.26 -23.80 14.77
C THR A 337 11.21 -24.02 13.67
N ASP A 338 11.23 -25.16 13.01
CA ASP A 338 10.27 -25.46 11.93
C ASP A 338 8.82 -25.44 12.39
N GLU A 339 8.53 -25.91 13.61
CA GLU A 339 7.18 -25.86 14.18
C GLU A 339 6.77 -24.42 14.53
N GLU A 340 7.67 -23.63 15.12
CA GLU A 340 7.40 -22.22 15.40
C GLU A 340 7.17 -21.42 14.11
N ARG A 341 7.89 -21.75 13.03
CA ARG A 341 7.68 -21.14 11.71
C ARG A 341 6.27 -21.42 11.19
N LYS A 342 5.77 -22.65 11.28
CA LYS A 342 4.39 -22.97 10.85
C LYS A 342 3.35 -22.17 11.64
N VAL A 343 3.54 -22.04 12.95
CA VAL A 343 2.67 -21.22 13.82
C VAL A 343 2.74 -19.75 13.42
N LEU A 344 3.96 -19.23 13.19
CA LEU A 344 4.17 -17.85 12.76
C LEU A 344 3.56 -17.56 11.38
N SER A 345 3.74 -18.45 10.41
CA SER A 345 3.13 -18.35 9.08
C SER A 345 1.61 -18.29 9.19
N SER A 346 1.02 -19.17 10.00
CA SER A 346 -0.43 -19.16 10.26
C SER A 346 -0.88 -17.84 10.91
N LEU A 347 -0.10 -17.31 11.85
CA LEU A 347 -0.37 -16.03 12.51
C LEU A 347 -0.30 -14.85 11.53
N ILE A 348 0.69 -14.83 10.64
CA ILE A 348 0.85 -13.80 9.61
C ILE A 348 -0.31 -13.83 8.63
N ILE A 349 -0.66 -15.01 8.10
CA ILE A 349 -1.80 -15.17 7.17
C ILE A 349 -3.11 -14.75 7.83
N GLN A 350 -3.32 -15.16 9.08
CA GLN A 350 -4.50 -14.75 9.84
C GLN A 350 -4.54 -13.22 10.01
N SER A 351 -3.42 -12.59 10.34
CA SER A 351 -3.32 -11.14 10.53
C SER A 351 -3.57 -10.40 9.21
N LEU A 352 -3.01 -10.89 8.10
CA LEU A 352 -3.24 -10.36 6.75
C LEU A 352 -4.72 -10.46 6.37
N ALA A 353 -5.36 -11.61 6.59
CA ALA A 353 -6.78 -11.83 6.30
C ALA A 353 -7.70 -10.91 7.12
N GLN A 354 -7.29 -10.56 8.34
CA GLN A 354 -8.01 -9.60 9.20
C GLN A 354 -7.75 -8.13 8.83
N GLY A 355 -6.74 -7.83 8.00
CA GLY A 355 -6.28 -6.46 7.76
C GLY A 355 -5.57 -5.84 8.98
N ASN A 356 -5.21 -6.65 9.98
CA ASN A 356 -4.53 -6.21 11.21
C ASN A 356 -3.01 -6.29 11.03
N VAL A 357 -2.50 -5.67 9.98
CA VAL A 357 -1.08 -5.70 9.62
C VAL A 357 -0.58 -4.34 9.17
N LEU A 358 0.73 -4.14 9.30
CA LEU A 358 1.49 -3.16 8.55
C LEU A 358 2.42 -3.94 7.62
N VAL A 359 2.16 -3.94 6.31
CA VAL A 359 3.01 -4.60 5.32
C VAL A 359 3.87 -3.57 4.62
N ILE A 360 5.19 -3.77 4.64
CA ILE A 360 6.15 -2.93 3.93
C ILE A 360 6.85 -3.76 2.86
N PHE A 361 6.66 -3.37 1.60
CA PHE A 361 7.39 -3.92 0.47
C PHE A 361 8.64 -3.08 0.22
N GLU A 362 9.81 -3.67 0.41
CA GLU A 362 11.11 -2.99 0.32
C GLU A 362 11.87 -3.41 -0.95
N GLY A 363 12.62 -2.48 -1.55
CA GLY A 363 13.57 -2.80 -2.64
C GLY A 363 12.90 -3.04 -3.99
N LEU A 364 11.76 -2.41 -4.26
CA LEU A 364 11.09 -2.52 -5.57
C LEU A 364 11.95 -1.95 -6.71
N ASP A 365 12.75 -0.92 -6.43
CA ASP A 365 13.71 -0.33 -7.37
C ASP A 365 14.89 -1.26 -7.69
N GLU A 366 15.18 -2.21 -6.81
CA GLU A 366 16.25 -3.21 -6.96
C GLU A 366 15.83 -4.40 -7.84
N VAL A 367 14.55 -4.50 -8.20
CA VAL A 367 14.05 -5.57 -9.09
C VAL A 367 14.67 -5.41 -10.49
N PRO A 368 15.38 -6.43 -11.01
CA PRO A 368 16.01 -6.34 -12.32
C PRO A 368 15.02 -6.00 -13.45
N VAL A 369 15.48 -5.26 -14.47
CA VAL A 369 14.63 -4.81 -15.58
C VAL A 369 14.01 -5.95 -16.39
N HIS A 370 14.67 -7.11 -16.44
CA HIS A 370 14.16 -8.30 -17.15
C HIS A 370 13.01 -9.01 -16.42
N ILE A 371 12.76 -8.67 -15.15
CA ILE A 371 11.63 -9.20 -14.40
C ILE A 371 10.41 -8.35 -14.73
N ASP A 372 9.28 -9.03 -14.97
CA ASP A 372 8.00 -8.37 -15.19
C ASP A 372 7.52 -7.64 -13.92
N ARG A 373 7.96 -6.38 -13.78
CA ARG A 373 7.54 -5.47 -12.70
C ARG A 373 6.03 -5.24 -12.71
N SER A 374 5.38 -5.32 -13.88
CA SER A 374 3.92 -5.16 -13.98
C SER A 374 3.19 -6.35 -13.36
N GLY A 375 3.66 -7.56 -13.61
CA GLY A 375 3.18 -8.78 -12.96
C GLY A 375 3.40 -8.77 -11.45
N LEU A 376 4.56 -8.31 -10.99
CA LEU A 376 4.83 -8.15 -9.56
C LEU A 376 3.90 -7.12 -8.90
N MET A 377 3.71 -5.96 -9.51
CA MET A 377 2.78 -4.95 -8.99
C MET A 377 1.34 -5.46 -8.97
N LYS A 378 0.95 -6.27 -9.96
CA LYS A 378 -0.34 -6.95 -9.95
C LYS A 378 -0.48 -7.91 -8.78
N GLU A 379 0.56 -8.69 -8.45
CA GLU A 379 0.52 -9.59 -7.28
C GLU A 379 0.45 -8.82 -5.95
N ILE A 380 1.15 -7.69 -5.84
CA ILE A 380 1.05 -6.80 -4.67
C ILE A 380 -0.38 -6.24 -4.56
N ASN A 381 -0.95 -5.75 -5.67
CA ASN A 381 -2.32 -5.24 -5.67
C ASN A 381 -3.34 -6.33 -5.36
N ASP A 382 -3.16 -7.54 -5.90
CA ASP A 382 -4.02 -8.69 -5.58
C ASP A 382 -3.98 -9.01 -4.09
N LEU A 383 -2.82 -8.93 -3.45
CA LEU A 383 -2.67 -9.09 -1.99
C LEU A 383 -3.34 -7.96 -1.19
N LEU A 384 -3.35 -6.72 -1.70
CA LEU A 384 -3.95 -5.56 -1.03
C LEU A 384 -5.48 -5.49 -1.22
N GLU A 385 -5.99 -5.94 -2.36
CA GLU A 385 -7.39 -5.77 -2.76
C GLU A 385 -8.27 -6.99 -2.46
N ARG A 386 -7.70 -8.20 -2.53
CA ARG A 386 -8.47 -9.43 -2.36
C ARG A 386 -8.44 -9.89 -0.90
N GLY A 387 -9.59 -10.35 -0.41
CA GLY A 387 -9.61 -11.08 0.86
C GLY A 387 -8.77 -12.34 0.74
N ILE A 388 -7.97 -12.65 1.74
CA ILE A 388 -7.20 -13.89 1.77
C ILE A 388 -8.11 -15.00 2.29
N ASP A 389 -8.23 -16.09 1.53
CA ASP A 389 -8.89 -17.31 1.97
C ASP A 389 -7.83 -18.34 2.36
N TYR A 390 -7.89 -18.79 3.61
CA TYR A 390 -6.96 -19.77 4.15
C TYR A 390 -7.73 -21.00 4.62
N ASP A 391 -7.57 -22.09 3.89
CA ASP A 391 -8.07 -23.39 4.32
C ASP A 391 -7.01 -24.07 5.19
N ALA A 392 -7.15 -23.92 6.50
CA ALA A 392 -6.26 -24.52 7.49
C ALA A 392 -6.25 -26.06 7.44
N LYS A 393 -7.31 -26.71 6.95
CA LYS A 393 -7.37 -28.18 6.84
C LYS A 393 -6.59 -28.67 5.63
N LEU A 394 -6.65 -27.93 4.52
CA LEU A 394 -5.96 -28.29 3.28
C LEU A 394 -4.55 -27.71 3.17
N GLY A 395 -4.16 -26.80 4.06
CA GLY A 395 -2.91 -26.05 3.94
C GLY A 395 -2.84 -25.23 2.64
N LYS A 396 -4.01 -24.89 2.07
CA LYS A 396 -4.11 -24.19 0.78
C LYS A 396 -4.40 -22.72 1.01
N LEU A 397 -3.52 -21.89 0.45
CA LEU A 397 -3.68 -20.45 0.36
C LEU A 397 -4.28 -20.10 -0.99
N SER A 398 -5.36 -19.32 -0.98
CA SER A 398 -5.91 -18.76 -2.21
C SER A 398 -6.42 -17.35 -1.96
N TYR A 399 -6.43 -16.54 -3.01
CA TYR A 399 -7.16 -15.28 -2.95
C TYR A 399 -8.66 -15.60 -3.08
N SER A 400 -9.47 -15.16 -2.12
CA SER A 400 -10.91 -15.17 -2.32
C SER A 400 -11.22 -14.19 -3.45
N ILE A 401 -11.93 -14.67 -4.47
CA ILE A 401 -12.46 -13.80 -5.51
C ILE A 401 -13.63 -13.05 -4.86
N TYR A 402 -13.34 -11.91 -4.24
CA TYR A 402 -14.37 -10.91 -4.02
C TYR A 402 -14.67 -10.31 -5.38
N GLU A 403 -15.81 -10.69 -5.98
CA GLU A 403 -16.38 -9.94 -7.10
C GLU A 403 -16.73 -8.54 -6.60
N ARG A 404 -15.76 -7.61 -6.65
CA ARG A 404 -16.09 -6.19 -6.68
C ARG A 404 -16.71 -5.92 -8.04
N LYS A 405 -18.04 -5.81 -8.08
CA LYS A 405 -18.67 -5.00 -9.14
C LYS A 405 -18.05 -3.61 -9.04
N GLU A 406 -17.28 -3.23 -10.07
CA GLU A 406 -16.76 -1.88 -10.23
C GLU A 406 -17.90 -0.89 -10.04
N ILE A 407 -17.88 -0.15 -8.93
CA ILE A 407 -18.70 1.05 -8.80
C ILE A 407 -17.92 2.11 -9.58
N ASN A 408 -18.21 2.21 -10.88
CA ASN A 408 -17.83 3.35 -11.69
C ASN A 408 -18.58 4.59 -11.16
N SER A 409 -18.04 5.17 -10.09
CA SER A 409 -18.41 6.49 -9.57
C SER A 409 -17.55 7.53 -10.29
N THR A 410 -17.76 7.67 -11.60
CA THR A 410 -17.36 8.88 -12.32
C THR A 410 -18.40 9.95 -12.04
N GLN A 411 -18.25 10.66 -10.92
CA GLN A 411 -18.84 11.98 -10.64
C GLN A 411 -18.38 12.43 -9.25
N ASP A 412 -17.24 13.14 -9.16
CA ASP A 412 -17.18 14.60 -8.98
C ASP A 412 -15.70 15.05 -8.91
N PRO A 413 -15.39 16.35 -9.16
CA PRO A 413 -14.28 16.81 -10.01
C PRO A 413 -12.87 16.79 -9.41
#